data_AF-A0A0D2H842-F1
#
_entry.id   AF-A0A0D2H842-F1
#
_cell.length_a   1.000
_cell.length_b   1.000
_cell.length_c   1.000
_cell.angle_alpha   90.00
_cell.angle_beta   90.00
_cell.angle_gamma   90.00
#
_symmetry.space_group_name_H-M   'P 1'
#
loop_
_entity.id
_entity.type
_entity.pdbx_description
1 polymer ?
#
loop_
_entity_poly.entity_id
_entity_poly.type
_entity_poly.pdbx_seq_one_letter_code
_entity_poly.pdbx_strand_id
1 'polypeptide(L)'
;MGSSSSKIASKAAGAAARRQYPSTSSITNNAPSAPNALSPSSTPSAPSQVHPNPTASPPTEEKSSHIELDGRDPHFGSALRRIGPAKPASEARPHEEAFPTSSQPMQLGQNIFPSSPNNPAMMLVKARQRISKQWESEIDNRGRPSFPGRTLLGAKDIREALTLRDEKGRTSREVEKQMGLKPGILDQLLTKGVVANAR
;
A
#
# COMPACT_ATOMS: atom_id res chain seq x y z
N MET A 1 63.01 9.43 -1.91
CA MET A 1 62.60 10.73 -2.48
C MET A 1 61.12 10.94 -2.18
N GLY A 2 60.80 11.98 -1.39
CA GLY A 2 59.48 12.66 -1.29
C GLY A 2 58.39 11.98 -0.45
N SER A 3 57.69 12.61 0.49
CA SER A 3 57.82 13.89 1.23
C SER A 3 56.73 13.88 2.31
N SER A 4 57.13 14.10 3.57
CA SER A 4 56.22 14.42 4.68
C SER A 4 55.94 15.92 4.67
N SER A 5 54.69 16.35 4.95
CA SER A 5 54.41 17.68 5.52
C SER A 5 52.98 17.79 6.05
N SER A 6 52.93 17.93 7.37
CA SER A 6 51.82 18.23 8.25
C SER A 6 51.17 19.60 7.96
N LYS A 7 49.90 19.77 8.34
CA LYS A 7 49.37 20.99 8.97
C LYS A 7 48.02 20.71 9.64
N ILE A 8 48.06 20.66 10.97
CA ILE A 8 46.94 20.92 11.85
C ILE A 8 46.78 22.44 11.92
N ALA A 9 45.57 22.96 11.75
CA ALA A 9 45.21 24.29 12.22
C ALA A 9 43.72 24.35 12.58
N SER A 10 43.52 24.35 13.89
CA SER A 10 42.34 24.62 14.70
C SER A 10 41.57 25.89 14.32
N LYS A 11 40.22 25.82 14.32
CA LYS A 11 39.30 26.72 15.05
C LYS A 11 37.85 26.48 14.64
N ALA A 12 37.01 26.09 15.61
CA ALA A 12 35.66 26.63 15.81
C ALA A 12 35.09 26.09 17.12
N ALA A 13 35.29 26.83 18.21
CA ALA A 13 34.50 26.68 19.43
C ALA A 13 33.31 27.65 19.33
N GLY A 14 32.10 27.12 19.56
CA GLY A 14 30.94 27.88 20.05
C GLY A 14 30.08 28.61 19.01
N ALA A 15 29.11 27.92 18.43
CA ALA A 15 27.80 28.51 18.08
C ALA A 15 26.75 27.40 17.93
N ALA A 16 25.72 27.48 18.79
CA ALA A 16 24.46 26.76 18.83
C ALA A 16 24.16 25.71 17.75
N ALA A 17 23.94 24.47 18.19
CA ALA A 17 23.34 23.38 17.43
C ALA A 17 21.91 23.73 16.98
N ARG A 18 21.77 24.36 15.82
CA ARG A 18 20.49 24.49 15.11
C ARG A 18 20.30 23.23 14.26
N ARG A 19 19.54 22.26 14.77
CA ARG A 19 19.16 21.04 14.05
C ARG A 19 18.31 21.44 12.83
N GLN A 20 18.92 21.53 11.66
CA GLN A 20 18.20 21.65 10.38
C GLN A 20 17.82 20.25 9.91
N TYR A 21 16.52 19.98 9.87
CA TYR A 21 15.99 18.78 9.22
C TYR A 21 15.97 18.99 7.71
N PRO A 22 16.29 17.97 6.90
CA PRO A 22 16.15 18.06 5.45
C PRO A 22 14.67 18.26 5.07
N SER A 23 14.42 19.27 4.24
CA SER A 23 13.10 19.57 3.70
C SER A 23 12.57 18.39 2.87
N THR A 24 11.33 17.99 3.12
CA THR A 24 10.65 16.93 2.37
C THR A 24 10.56 17.29 0.89
N SER A 25 10.99 16.38 0.02
CA SER A 25 10.86 16.51 -1.44
C SER A 25 9.38 16.62 -1.83
N SER A 26 9.00 17.67 -2.55
CA SER A 26 7.70 17.78 -3.18
C SER A 26 7.57 16.71 -4.27
N ILE A 27 6.56 15.84 -4.14
CA ILE A 27 6.17 14.89 -5.19
C ILE A 27 5.59 15.72 -6.35
N THR A 28 6.30 15.75 -7.46
CA THR A 28 5.78 16.23 -8.75
C THR A 28 5.02 15.06 -9.39
N ASN A 29 3.69 15.19 -9.44
CA ASN A 29 2.83 14.31 -10.22
C ASN A 29 2.88 14.78 -11.68
N ASN A 30 3.60 14.05 -12.54
CA ASN A 30 3.47 14.18 -13.99
C ASN A 30 2.19 13.47 -14.45
N ALA A 31 1.11 14.23 -14.66
CA ALA A 31 0.00 13.82 -15.52
C ALA A 31 0.18 14.46 -16.91
N PRO A 32 -0.09 13.74 -18.02
CA PRO A 32 0.06 14.31 -19.37
C PRO A 32 -1.05 15.34 -19.68
N SER A 33 -0.62 16.49 -20.18
CA SER A 33 -1.47 17.62 -20.58
C SER A 33 -2.23 17.34 -21.88
N ALA A 34 -3.53 17.64 -21.90
CA ALA A 34 -4.33 17.87 -23.11
C ALA A 34 -4.52 19.40 -23.32
N PRO A 35 -4.62 19.92 -24.55
CA PRO A 35 -4.60 21.36 -24.79
C PRO A 35 -5.98 22.03 -24.70
N ASN A 36 -6.01 23.08 -23.87
CA ASN A 36 -6.63 24.39 -24.05
C ASN A 36 -8.16 24.53 -24.28
N ALA A 37 -8.86 25.04 -23.28
CA ALA A 37 -10.01 25.95 -23.44
C ALA A 37 -9.99 27.01 -22.32
N LEU A 38 -10.34 28.24 -22.68
CA LEU A 38 -10.14 29.48 -21.92
C LEU A 38 -10.99 29.60 -20.63
N SER A 39 -10.44 30.34 -19.65
CA SER A 39 -10.86 30.61 -18.26
C SER A 39 -12.27 31.23 -18.07
N PRO A 40 -12.84 31.23 -16.85
CA PRO A 40 -12.46 32.26 -15.86
C PRO A 40 -12.22 31.73 -14.43
N SER A 41 -11.49 32.54 -13.67
CA SER A 41 -11.04 32.32 -12.30
C SER A 41 -12.16 32.03 -11.30
N SER A 42 -12.07 30.89 -10.61
CA SER A 42 -12.76 30.65 -9.34
C SER A 42 -11.73 30.30 -8.26
N THR A 43 -11.89 30.97 -7.12
CA THR A 43 -11.19 30.84 -5.85
C THR A 43 -10.91 29.38 -5.44
N PRO A 44 -9.82 29.11 -4.68
CA PRO A 44 -9.53 27.76 -4.21
C PRO A 44 -10.61 27.32 -3.23
N SER A 45 -11.43 26.34 -3.66
CA SER A 45 -12.39 25.66 -2.80
C SER A 45 -11.65 24.88 -1.71
N ALA A 46 -12.13 25.03 -0.48
CA ALA A 46 -11.64 24.30 0.69
C ALA A 46 -11.75 22.77 0.47
N PRO A 47 -10.89 21.95 1.10
CA PRO A 47 -10.99 20.51 0.98
C PRO A 47 -12.38 20.04 1.45
N SER A 48 -13.04 19.24 0.62
CA SER A 48 -14.29 18.56 0.96
C SER A 48 -14.09 17.73 2.23
N GLN A 49 -14.51 18.27 3.38
CA GLN A 49 -14.57 17.51 4.62
C GLN A 49 -15.63 16.43 4.46
N VAL A 50 -15.22 15.17 4.36
CA VAL A 50 -16.11 13.99 4.25
C VAL A 50 -16.88 13.74 5.56
N HIS A 51 -16.53 14.43 6.64
CA HIS A 51 -17.24 14.40 7.90
C HIS A 51 -17.44 15.82 8.43
N PRO A 52 -18.68 16.26 8.72
CA PRO A 52 -18.89 17.54 9.38
C PRO A 52 -18.25 17.50 10.77
N ASN A 53 -17.48 18.54 11.10
CA ASN A 53 -16.95 18.72 12.44
C ASN A 53 -18.12 18.88 13.43
N PRO A 54 -18.28 17.99 14.43
CA PRO A 54 -19.43 18.02 15.34
C PRO A 54 -19.53 19.32 16.18
N THR A 55 -18.45 20.11 16.24
CA THR A 55 -18.43 21.41 16.93
C THR A 55 -18.94 22.56 16.05
N ALA A 56 -18.96 22.40 14.72
CA ALA A 56 -19.28 23.47 13.76
C ALA A 56 -20.73 23.43 13.25
N SER A 57 -21.49 22.39 13.60
CA SER A 57 -22.89 22.24 13.19
C SER A 57 -23.70 21.85 14.42
N PRO A 58 -24.33 22.81 15.14
CA PRO A 58 -25.31 22.45 16.14
C PRO A 58 -26.41 21.58 15.47
N PRO A 59 -27.07 20.67 16.20
CA PRO A 59 -28.18 19.90 15.65
C PRO A 59 -29.25 20.89 15.17
N THR A 60 -29.33 21.11 13.86
CA THR A 60 -30.39 21.90 13.27
C THR A 60 -31.65 21.04 13.24
N GLU A 61 -32.72 21.53 13.87
CA GLU A 61 -34.08 20.95 13.76
C GLU A 61 -34.56 20.93 12.30
N GLU A 62 -33.96 21.76 11.44
CA GLU A 62 -34.23 21.86 10.03
C GLU A 62 -33.40 20.85 9.23
N LYS A 63 -34.09 20.02 8.46
CA LYS A 63 -33.51 19.04 7.55
C LYS A 63 -33.07 19.77 6.29
N SER A 64 -31.82 19.57 5.87
CA SER A 64 -31.36 20.09 4.58
C SER A 64 -32.08 19.38 3.43
N SER A 65 -32.20 20.06 2.28
CA SER A 65 -32.90 19.53 1.09
C SER A 65 -32.38 18.16 0.62
N HIS A 66 -31.09 17.88 0.85
CA HIS A 66 -30.48 16.59 0.51
C HIS A 66 -30.94 15.47 1.45
N ILE A 67 -31.12 15.77 2.74
CA ILE A 67 -31.64 14.83 3.73
C ILE A 67 -33.12 14.49 3.42
N GLU A 68 -33.90 15.45 2.91
CA GLU A 68 -35.27 15.20 2.49
C GLU A 68 -35.38 14.31 1.26
N LEU A 69 -34.44 14.44 0.31
CA LEU A 69 -34.37 13.57 -0.87
C LEU A 69 -34.05 12.13 -0.47
N ASP A 70 -33.04 11.94 0.38
CA ASP A 70 -32.66 10.60 0.88
C ASP A 70 -33.78 9.98 1.73
N GLY A 71 -34.48 10.77 2.54
CA GLY A 71 -35.60 10.31 3.37
C GLY A 71 -36.83 9.85 2.57
N ARG A 72 -36.95 10.24 1.30
CA ARG A 72 -38.02 9.79 0.39
C ARG A 72 -37.63 8.54 -0.41
N ASP A 73 -36.37 8.11 -0.37
CA ASP A 73 -35.93 6.90 -1.08
C ASP A 73 -36.39 5.62 -0.35
N PRO A 74 -37.21 4.76 -0.99
CA PRO A 74 -37.61 3.47 -0.40
C PRO A 74 -36.43 2.53 -0.12
N HIS A 75 -35.35 2.60 -0.91
CA HIS A 75 -34.16 1.79 -0.69
C HIS A 75 -33.42 2.23 0.58
N PHE A 76 -33.27 3.54 0.78
CA PHE A 76 -32.71 4.10 2.00
C PHE A 76 -33.48 3.67 3.26
N GLY A 77 -34.82 3.74 3.22
CA GLY A 77 -35.67 3.26 4.31
C GLY A 77 -35.50 1.76 4.61
N SER A 78 -35.36 0.92 3.57
CA SER A 78 -35.11 -0.51 3.75
C SER A 78 -33.74 -0.81 4.40
N ALA A 79 -32.72 -0.02 4.06
CA ALA A 79 -31.38 -0.14 4.63
C ALA A 79 -31.37 0.26 6.11
N LEU A 80 -32.04 1.35 6.48
CA LEU A 80 -32.17 1.77 7.88
C LEU A 80 -32.91 0.72 8.71
N ARG A 81 -33.96 0.09 8.17
CA ARG A 81 -34.67 -0.99 8.85
C ARG A 81 -33.80 -2.23 9.05
N ARG A 82 -32.86 -2.50 8.13
CA ARG A 82 -31.88 -3.60 8.25
C ARG A 82 -30.80 -3.32 9.30
N ILE A 83 -30.35 -2.07 9.41
CA ILE A 83 -29.26 -1.68 10.31
C ILE A 83 -29.79 -1.50 11.75
N GLY A 84 -31.02 -1.00 11.90
CA GLY A 84 -31.62 -0.70 13.20
C GLY A 84 -31.06 0.58 13.82
N PRO A 85 -31.56 0.97 15.01
CA PRO A 85 -31.11 2.17 15.70
C PRO A 85 -29.63 2.04 16.11
N ALA A 86 -28.83 3.05 15.78
CA ALA A 86 -27.43 3.12 16.21
C ALA A 86 -27.38 3.34 17.73
N LYS A 87 -26.70 2.44 18.45
CA LYS A 87 -26.43 2.64 19.88
C LYS A 87 -25.34 3.70 20.04
N PRO A 88 -25.59 4.83 20.72
CA PRO A 88 -24.56 5.82 20.96
C PRO A 88 -23.49 5.22 21.87
N ALA A 89 -22.22 5.49 21.58
CA ALA A 89 -21.07 4.97 22.32
C ALA A 89 -20.98 5.49 23.78
N SER A 90 -21.94 6.31 24.23
CA SER A 90 -21.92 7.01 25.52
C SER A 90 -22.56 6.25 26.69
N GLU A 91 -23.15 5.05 26.48
CA GLU A 91 -23.67 4.22 27.58
C GLU A 91 -22.65 3.20 28.13
N ALA A 92 -21.51 3.03 27.46
CA ALA A 92 -20.38 2.29 28.03
C ALA A 92 -19.60 3.22 28.96
N ARG A 93 -20.04 3.32 30.23
CA ARG A 93 -19.21 3.91 31.30
C ARG A 93 -17.83 3.22 31.30
N PRO A 94 -16.71 3.92 31.06
CA PRO A 94 -15.38 3.38 31.24
C PRO A 94 -14.94 3.70 32.67
N HIS A 95 -15.62 3.15 33.67
CA HIS A 95 -15.26 3.37 35.06
C HIS A 95 -15.24 2.04 35.79
N GLU A 96 -14.06 1.77 36.35
CA GLU A 96 -13.84 0.91 37.51
C GLU A 96 -14.01 -0.59 37.27
N GLU A 97 -12.99 -1.23 36.70
CA GLU A 97 -12.29 -2.35 37.36
C GLU A 97 -11.13 -2.86 36.50
N ALA A 98 -10.09 -3.32 37.20
CA ALA A 98 -8.91 -4.00 36.69
C ALA A 98 -7.83 -3.15 35.97
N PHE A 99 -7.27 -2.16 36.69
CA PHE A 99 -5.80 -2.10 36.67
C PHE A 99 -5.29 -3.35 37.41
N PRO A 100 -4.49 -4.23 36.79
CA PRO A 100 -4.01 -5.42 37.48
C PRO A 100 -3.02 -4.99 38.56
N THR A 101 -3.46 -5.05 39.82
CA THR A 101 -2.54 -5.04 40.95
C THR A 101 -1.70 -6.31 40.90
N SER A 102 -0.41 -6.17 41.22
CA SER A 102 0.71 -7.11 41.08
C SER A 102 0.55 -8.50 41.74
N SER A 103 -0.60 -8.83 42.34
CA SER A 103 -0.75 -9.96 43.25
C SER A 103 -1.64 -11.11 42.76
N GLN A 104 -2.09 -11.10 41.51
CA GLN A 104 -2.80 -12.26 40.93
C GLN A 104 -1.95 -12.99 39.88
N PRO A 105 -1.90 -14.34 39.88
CA PRO A 105 -1.23 -15.08 38.83
C PRO A 105 -1.91 -14.70 37.51
N MET A 106 -1.13 -14.23 36.54
CA MET A 106 -1.65 -13.85 35.22
C MET A 106 -2.46 -15.02 34.65
N GLN A 107 -3.78 -14.95 34.77
CA GLN A 107 -4.64 -15.72 33.89
C GLN A 107 -4.25 -15.27 32.49
N LEU A 108 -3.84 -16.23 31.68
CA LEU A 108 -3.43 -16.06 30.29
C LEU A 108 -4.57 -15.32 29.58
N GLY A 109 -4.46 -13.99 29.56
CA GLY A 109 -5.54 -13.12 29.12
C GLY A 109 -5.92 -13.52 27.72
N GLN A 110 -7.20 -13.78 27.50
CA GLN A 110 -7.72 -13.97 26.16
C GLN A 110 -7.16 -12.87 25.27
N ASN A 111 -6.49 -13.28 24.20
CA ASN A 111 -5.73 -12.39 23.33
C ASN A 111 -6.68 -11.29 22.82
N ILE A 112 -6.56 -10.09 23.39
CA ILE A 112 -7.43 -8.93 23.12
C ILE A 112 -7.23 -8.41 21.69
N PHE A 113 -6.13 -8.83 21.06
CA PHE A 113 -5.87 -8.59 19.65
C PHE A 113 -6.50 -9.70 18.81
N PRO A 114 -7.17 -9.35 17.70
CA PRO A 114 -7.70 -10.36 16.80
C PRO A 114 -6.54 -11.20 16.26
N SER A 115 -6.33 -12.38 16.84
CA SER A 115 -5.39 -13.40 16.35
C SER A 115 -5.91 -14.09 15.07
N SER A 116 -6.96 -13.54 14.47
CA SER A 116 -7.62 -14.11 13.30
C SER A 116 -6.61 -14.26 12.16
N PRO A 117 -6.44 -15.48 11.62
CA PRO A 117 -5.55 -15.74 10.50
C PRO A 117 -5.96 -14.99 9.21
N ASN A 118 -7.12 -14.31 9.22
CA ASN A 118 -7.71 -13.64 8.07
C ASN A 118 -7.64 -12.10 8.13
N ASN A 119 -6.67 -11.52 8.86
CA ASN A 119 -6.42 -10.08 8.81
C ASN A 119 -5.73 -9.71 7.46
N PRO A 120 -6.32 -8.84 6.62
CA PRO A 120 -5.77 -8.50 5.31
C PRO A 120 -4.39 -7.82 5.39
N ALA A 121 -4.14 -7.02 6.42
CA ALA A 121 -2.84 -6.39 6.62
C ALA A 121 -1.76 -7.45 6.92
N MET A 122 -2.07 -8.43 7.76
CA MET A 122 -1.16 -9.53 8.05
C MET A 122 -0.95 -10.44 6.83
N MET A 123 -1.98 -10.63 6.01
CA MET A 123 -1.87 -11.36 4.73
C MET A 123 -0.89 -10.67 3.78
N LEU A 124 -0.99 -9.34 3.63
CA LEU A 124 -0.09 -8.56 2.79
C LEU A 124 1.36 -8.62 3.31
N VAL A 125 1.57 -8.47 4.62
CA VAL A 125 2.90 -8.58 5.24
C VAL A 125 3.49 -9.97 5.00
N LYS A 126 2.72 -11.04 5.22
CA LYS A 126 3.16 -12.43 4.96
C LYS A 126 3.45 -12.66 3.48
N ALA A 127 2.63 -12.14 2.57
CA ALA A 127 2.85 -12.24 1.12
C ALA A 127 4.16 -11.55 0.73
N ARG A 128 4.41 -10.33 1.22
CA ARG A 128 5.65 -9.59 0.98
C ARG A 128 6.87 -10.38 1.49
N GLN A 129 6.79 -10.91 2.70
CA GLN A 129 7.86 -11.73 3.27
C GLN A 129 8.13 -12.99 2.43
N ARG A 130 7.09 -13.65 1.91
CA ARG A 130 7.26 -14.82 1.02
C ARG A 130 7.97 -14.46 -0.28
N ILE A 131 7.55 -13.37 -0.93
CA ILE A 131 8.15 -12.92 -2.20
C ILE A 131 9.62 -12.51 -1.96
N SER A 132 9.91 -11.77 -0.88
CA SER A 132 11.29 -11.39 -0.55
C SER A 132 12.19 -12.61 -0.31
N LYS A 133 11.73 -13.61 0.44
CA LYS A 133 12.49 -14.85 0.66
C LYS A 133 12.75 -15.62 -0.63
N GLN A 134 11.75 -15.70 -1.51
CA GLN A 134 11.91 -16.33 -2.83
C GLN A 134 12.97 -15.59 -3.66
N TRP A 135 12.88 -14.26 -3.71
CA TRP A 135 13.84 -13.42 -4.41
C TRP A 135 15.28 -13.57 -3.89
N GLU A 136 15.47 -13.53 -2.58
CA GLU A 136 16.77 -13.78 -1.93
C GLU A 136 17.32 -15.16 -2.29
N SER A 137 16.48 -16.20 -2.20
CA SER A 137 16.89 -17.56 -2.56
C SER A 137 17.26 -17.70 -4.04
N GLU A 138 16.60 -16.97 -4.94
CA GLU A 138 16.93 -16.98 -6.36
C GLU A 138 18.24 -16.26 -6.65
N ILE A 139 18.52 -15.15 -5.94
CA ILE A 139 19.78 -14.43 -6.04
C ILE A 139 20.93 -15.28 -5.51
N ASP A 140 20.76 -15.89 -4.34
CA ASP A 140 21.82 -16.68 -3.68
C ASP A 140 22.18 -17.95 -4.45
N ASN A 141 21.21 -18.53 -5.14
CA ASN A 141 21.44 -19.69 -6.00
C ASN A 141 21.88 -19.31 -7.41
N ARG A 142 21.83 -18.04 -7.80
CA ARG A 142 22.21 -17.59 -9.14
C ARG A 142 23.68 -17.93 -9.39
N GLY A 143 23.94 -18.65 -10.48
CA GLY A 143 25.29 -19.11 -10.85
C GLY A 143 25.67 -20.48 -10.30
N ARG A 144 24.84 -21.10 -9.44
CA ARG A 144 25.01 -22.51 -9.07
C ARG A 144 24.54 -23.42 -10.21
N PRO A 145 25.21 -24.55 -10.47
CA PRO A 145 24.79 -25.50 -11.50
C PRO A 145 23.44 -26.16 -11.19
N SER A 146 23.05 -26.22 -9.91
CA SER A 146 21.75 -26.75 -9.46
C SER A 146 20.60 -25.75 -9.54
N PHE A 147 20.84 -24.51 -9.98
CA PHE A 147 19.80 -23.49 -10.04
C PHE A 147 18.84 -23.76 -11.21
N PRO A 148 17.54 -24.02 -10.95
CA PRO A 148 16.60 -24.37 -12.01
C PRO A 148 16.23 -23.18 -12.89
N GLY A 149 16.52 -21.95 -12.47
CA GLY A 149 16.11 -20.70 -13.12
C GLY A 149 15.27 -19.83 -12.20
N ARG A 150 15.10 -18.55 -12.58
CA ARG A 150 14.30 -17.59 -11.83
C ARG A 150 12.81 -17.89 -11.95
N THR A 151 12.04 -17.59 -10.90
CA THR A 151 10.58 -17.77 -10.89
C THR A 151 9.82 -16.45 -10.85
N LEU A 152 10.43 -15.41 -10.30
CA LEU A 152 9.85 -14.07 -10.24
C LEU A 152 10.09 -13.31 -11.54
N LEU A 153 9.02 -12.79 -12.12
CA LEU A 153 9.01 -12.10 -13.40
C LEU A 153 8.37 -10.71 -13.27
N GLY A 154 8.99 -9.70 -13.89
CA GLY A 154 8.40 -8.37 -14.03
C GLY A 154 7.41 -8.29 -15.21
N ALA A 155 6.57 -7.24 -15.22
CA ALA A 155 5.61 -7.03 -16.32
C ALA A 155 6.28 -6.89 -17.70
N LYS A 156 7.47 -6.26 -17.75
CA LYS A 156 8.25 -6.14 -18.99
C LYS A 156 8.76 -7.50 -19.48
N ASP A 157 9.27 -8.31 -18.56
CA ASP A 157 9.77 -9.65 -18.85
C ASP A 157 8.64 -10.58 -19.31
N ILE A 158 7.44 -10.45 -18.73
CA ILE A 158 6.25 -11.20 -19.16
C ILE A 158 5.89 -10.80 -20.60
N ARG A 159 5.86 -9.49 -20.92
CA ARG A 159 5.60 -9.02 -22.28
C ARG A 159 6.62 -9.57 -23.26
N GLU A 160 7.91 -9.55 -22.91
CA GLU A 160 8.97 -10.10 -23.75
C GLU A 160 8.83 -11.62 -23.92
N ALA A 161 8.54 -12.37 -22.85
CA ALA A 161 8.31 -13.80 -22.95
C ALA A 161 7.14 -14.13 -23.89
N LEU A 162 6.06 -13.34 -23.83
CA LEU A 162 4.90 -13.52 -24.70
C LEU A 162 5.19 -13.13 -26.15
N THR A 163 5.94 -12.06 -26.42
CA THR A 163 6.35 -11.73 -27.80
C THR A 163 7.25 -12.82 -28.38
N LEU A 164 8.19 -13.36 -27.60
CA LEU A 164 9.04 -14.47 -28.04
C LEU A 164 8.25 -15.76 -28.31
N ARG A 165 7.24 -16.07 -27.50
CA ARG A 165 6.43 -17.29 -27.63
C ARG A 165 5.41 -17.18 -28.76
N ASP A 166 4.65 -16.09 -28.81
CA ASP A 166 3.46 -15.98 -29.64
C ASP A 166 3.75 -15.30 -30.98
N GLU A 167 4.61 -14.27 -31.04
CA GLU A 167 4.95 -13.58 -32.30
C GLU A 167 6.10 -14.26 -33.04
N LYS A 168 7.15 -14.68 -32.31
CA LYS A 168 8.30 -15.36 -32.92
C LYS A 168 8.12 -16.88 -32.99
N GLY A 169 7.03 -17.42 -32.46
CA GLY A 169 6.70 -18.84 -32.52
C GLY A 169 7.66 -19.76 -31.76
N ARG A 170 8.44 -19.25 -30.81
CA ARG A 170 9.37 -20.09 -30.04
C ARG A 170 8.62 -21.01 -29.08
N THR A 171 9.20 -22.17 -28.81
CA THR A 171 8.64 -23.09 -27.81
C THR A 171 8.80 -22.51 -26.40
N SER A 172 7.85 -22.77 -25.49
CA SER A 172 7.89 -22.25 -24.12
C SER A 172 9.23 -22.58 -23.42
N ARG A 173 9.77 -23.79 -23.66
CA ARG A 173 11.06 -24.22 -23.11
C ARG A 173 12.26 -23.43 -23.63
N GLU A 174 12.25 -23.05 -24.91
CA GLU A 174 13.32 -22.22 -25.49
C GLU A 174 13.28 -20.80 -24.93
N VAL A 175 12.09 -20.23 -24.79
CA VAL A 175 11.91 -18.90 -24.20
C VAL A 175 12.36 -18.91 -22.74
N GLU A 176 11.95 -19.92 -21.97
CA GLU A 176 12.39 -20.12 -20.58
C GLU A 176 13.91 -20.23 -20.47
N LYS A 177 14.55 -21.03 -21.33
CA LYS A 177 16.01 -21.18 -21.36
C LYS A 177 16.72 -19.87 -21.72
N GLN A 178 16.21 -19.14 -22.71
CA GLN A 178 16.79 -17.86 -23.14
C GLN A 178 16.70 -16.80 -22.04
N MET A 179 15.58 -16.76 -21.31
CA MET A 179 15.30 -15.80 -20.25
C MET A 179 15.83 -16.25 -18.88
N GLY A 180 16.40 -17.46 -18.79
CA GLY A 180 16.90 -18.05 -17.55
C GLY A 180 15.81 -18.38 -16.52
N LEU A 181 14.59 -18.68 -16.99
CA LEU A 181 13.43 -19.01 -16.17
C LEU A 181 13.43 -20.50 -15.81
N LYS A 182 12.82 -20.84 -14.68
CA LYS A 182 12.55 -22.23 -14.35
C LYS A 182 11.60 -22.86 -15.38
N PRO A 183 11.86 -24.10 -15.82
CA PRO A 183 11.07 -24.76 -16.84
C PRO A 183 9.61 -24.95 -16.40
N GLY A 184 8.67 -24.68 -17.31
CA GLY A 184 7.22 -24.81 -17.10
C GLY A 184 6.54 -23.59 -16.47
N ILE A 185 7.28 -22.51 -16.18
CA ILE A 185 6.69 -21.28 -15.65
C ILE A 185 5.75 -20.61 -16.65
N LEU A 186 6.15 -20.58 -17.93
CA LEU A 186 5.32 -19.90 -18.94
C LEU A 186 4.01 -20.63 -19.18
N ASP A 187 3.99 -21.94 -18.96
CA ASP A 187 2.78 -22.78 -19.03
C ASP A 187 1.88 -22.58 -17.80
N GLN A 188 2.46 -22.37 -16.61
CA GLN A 188 1.72 -22.05 -15.39
C GLN A 188 1.09 -20.65 -15.43
N LEU A 189 1.77 -19.69 -16.05
CA LEU A 189 1.29 -18.31 -16.15
C LEU A 189 0.10 -18.21 -17.09
N LEU A 190 0.22 -18.74 -18.31
CA LEU A 190 -0.85 -18.67 -19.31
C LEU A 190 -0.83 -19.86 -20.26
N THR A 191 -2.01 -20.41 -20.51
CA THR A 191 -2.25 -21.32 -21.63
C THR A 191 -1.97 -20.59 -22.95
N LYS A 192 -1.38 -21.33 -23.89
CA LYS A 192 -0.99 -20.80 -25.20
C LYS A 192 -2.22 -20.24 -25.94
N GLY A 193 -2.12 -19.00 -26.43
CA GLY A 193 -3.14 -18.37 -27.27
C GLY A 193 -4.25 -17.60 -26.55
N VAL A 194 -4.22 -17.48 -25.21
CA VAL A 194 -5.25 -16.72 -24.46
C VAL A 194 -5.01 -15.20 -24.48
N VAL A 195 -3.77 -14.75 -24.67
CA VAL A 195 -3.43 -13.32 -24.67
C VAL A 195 -2.97 -12.90 -26.06
N ALA A 196 -3.68 -11.94 -26.64
CA ALA A 196 -3.17 -11.16 -27.75
C ALA A 196 -2.34 -10.00 -27.17
N ASN A 197 -1.10 -9.83 -27.65
CA ASN A 197 -0.33 -8.62 -27.34
C ASN A 197 -1.08 -7.42 -27.94
N ALA A 198 -1.68 -6.59 -27.08
CA ALA A 198 -2.20 -5.30 -27.49
C ALA A 198 -1.02 -4.46 -28.03
N ARG A 199 -1.15 -4.05 -29.29
CA ARG A 199 -0.15 -3.25 -30.01
C ARG A 199 -0.12 -1.82 -29.48
#